data_AF-A0A2V8BEW0-F1
#
_entry.id   AF-A0A2V8BEW0-F1
#
_cell.length_a   1.000
_cell.length_b   1.000
_cell.length_c   1.000
_cell.angle_alpha   90.00
_cell.angle_beta   90.00
_cell.angle_gamma   90.00
#
_symmetry.space_group_name_H-M   'P 1'
#
loop_
_entity.id
_entity.type
_entity.pdbx_description
1 polymer ?
#
loop_
_entity_poly.entity_id
_entity_poly.type
_entity_poly.pdbx_seq_one_letter_code
_entity_poly.pdbx_strand_id
1 'polypeptide(L)'
;MAPDGNRFVYRSFGPEGDGLRIMNMETKSVTTLTRGYDNFPVWSPRGDLIMFSRQEKGDYEIYTIKPDGTGVRRLTFSHGNDAHMAWSPDGERIVFASSRMGFKDEVLYTDAPQPYGELFVMKYDGTDVQQLTDNQWEDGTPAWQPSRPQVSR
;
A
#
# COMPACT_ATOMS: atom_id res chain seq x y z
N MET A 1 -2.18 4.03 11.31
CA MET A 1 -1.96 3.74 12.74
C MET A 1 -1.37 2.36 12.88
N ALA A 2 -0.50 2.14 13.87
CA ALA A 2 -0.09 0.80 14.29
C ALA A 2 -1.22 0.13 15.11
N PRO A 3 -1.36 -1.20 15.12
CA PRO A 3 -2.32 -1.95 15.92
C PRO A 3 -2.21 -1.73 17.43
N ASP A 4 -1.06 -1.27 17.91
CA ASP A 4 -0.87 -0.89 19.33
C ASP A 4 -1.60 0.39 19.74
N GLY A 5 -2.14 1.15 18.77
CA GLY A 5 -2.86 2.39 19.02
C GLY A 5 -2.00 3.57 19.48
N ASN A 6 -0.67 3.42 19.64
CA ASN A 6 0.23 4.46 20.15
C ASN A 6 1.22 4.98 19.08
N ARG A 7 1.40 4.24 17.98
CA ARG A 7 2.28 4.65 16.88
C ARG A 7 1.51 4.92 15.60
N PHE A 8 2.01 5.84 14.79
CA PHE A 8 1.58 5.98 13.40
C PHE A 8 2.77 6.14 12.47
N VAL A 9 2.58 5.65 11.23
CA VAL A 9 3.53 5.84 10.14
C VAL A 9 3.02 6.97 9.25
N TYR A 10 3.93 7.81 8.78
CA TYR A 10 3.62 8.91 7.88
C TYR A 10 4.78 9.14 6.91
N ARG A 11 4.46 9.76 5.77
CA ARG A 11 5.47 10.30 4.85
C ARG A 11 5.79 11.74 5.25
N SER A 12 7.02 12.16 5.06
CA SER A 12 7.38 13.58 5.15
C SER A 12 8.42 13.92 4.08
N PHE A 13 8.19 15.05 3.42
CA PHE A 13 9.06 15.66 2.43
C PHE A 13 9.47 17.03 2.96
N GLY A 14 10.76 17.37 2.90
CA GLY A 14 11.24 18.64 3.39
C GLY A 14 12.72 18.69 3.73
N PRO A 15 13.18 19.79 4.34
CA PRO A 15 14.60 20.02 4.63
C PRO A 15 15.26 18.94 5.50
N GLU A 16 14.47 18.26 6.34
CA GLU A 16 14.92 17.18 7.22
C GLU A 16 14.98 15.80 6.52
N GLY A 17 14.75 15.78 5.20
CA GLY A 17 14.82 14.59 4.36
C GLY A 17 13.45 14.02 3.98
N ASP A 18 13.46 13.25 2.90
CA ASP A 18 12.27 12.60 2.35
C ASP A 18 12.06 11.21 2.94
N GLY A 19 10.86 10.67 2.78
CA GLY A 19 10.55 9.27 3.08
C GLY A 19 9.70 9.05 4.33
N LEU A 20 9.71 7.80 4.80
CA LEU A 20 8.78 7.30 5.80
C LEU A 20 9.33 7.43 7.21
N ARG A 21 8.44 7.76 8.14
CA ARG A 21 8.74 7.93 9.56
C ARG A 21 7.67 7.26 10.42
N ILE A 22 8.06 6.75 11.57
CA ILE A 22 7.15 6.36 12.66
C ILE A 22 7.25 7.40 13.76
N MET A 23 6.12 7.86 14.25
CA MET A 23 6.03 8.69 15.45
C MET A 23 5.29 7.94 16.55
N ASN A 24 5.86 7.99 17.77
CA ASN A 24 5.15 7.62 18.98
C ASN A 24 4.31 8.83 19.46
N MET A 25 3.02 8.62 19.72
CA MET A 25 2.11 9.70 20.08
C MET A 25 2.30 10.22 21.50
N GLU A 26 2.73 9.37 22.44
CA GLU A 26 2.99 9.75 23.83
C GLU A 26 4.31 10.50 23.97
N THR A 27 5.42 9.91 23.53
CA THR A 27 6.78 10.45 23.73
C THR A 27 7.17 11.50 22.69
N LYS A 28 6.43 11.58 21.58
CA LYS A 28 6.76 12.38 20.39
C LYS A 28 8.07 11.97 19.70
N SER A 29 8.67 10.84 20.07
CA SER A 29 9.88 10.35 19.42
C SER A 29 9.60 9.92 17.97
N VAL A 30 10.52 10.24 17.07
CA VAL A 30 10.44 9.91 15.63
C VAL A 30 11.54 8.94 15.25
N THR A 31 11.19 7.91 14.49
CA THR A 31 12.13 6.97 13.85
C THR A 31 12.02 7.10 12.33
N THR A 32 13.14 7.36 11.66
CA THR A 32 13.22 7.35 10.19
C THR A 32 13.32 5.91 9.69
N LEU A 33 12.41 5.53 8.78
CA LEU A 33 12.39 4.21 8.17
C LEU A 33 13.09 4.20 6.80
N THR A 34 12.81 5.20 5.98
CA THR A 34 13.35 5.32 4.62
C THR A 34 13.75 6.75 4.33
N ARG A 35 14.55 6.93 3.27
CA ARG A 35 15.06 8.24 2.81
C ARG A 35 14.72 8.54 1.35
N GLY A 36 13.84 7.73 0.74
CA GLY A 36 13.47 7.83 -0.67
C GLY A 36 12.10 8.44 -0.86
N TYR A 37 11.70 8.62 -2.13
CA TYR A 37 10.38 9.08 -2.50
C TYR A 37 9.35 7.94 -2.35
N ASP A 38 8.99 7.69 -1.09
CA ASP A 38 8.06 6.64 -0.68
C ASP A 38 6.71 7.23 -0.26
N ASN A 39 5.62 6.51 -0.57
CA ASN A 39 4.27 7.02 -0.41
C ASN A 39 3.30 5.95 0.13
N PHE A 40 2.12 6.39 0.58
CA PHE A 40 1.02 5.54 1.08
C PHE A 40 1.43 4.46 2.11
N PRO A 41 2.09 4.83 3.22
CA PRO A 41 2.48 3.83 4.21
C PRO A 41 1.28 3.31 5.00
N VAL A 42 1.14 1.99 5.13
CA VAL A 42 0.07 1.33 5.88
C VAL A 42 0.63 0.18 6.72
N TRP A 43 0.31 0.17 8.02
CA TRP A 43 0.70 -0.90 8.93
C TRP A 43 -0.10 -2.19 8.65
N SER A 44 0.59 -3.32 8.70
CA SER A 44 -0.02 -4.66 8.78
C SER A 44 -0.88 -4.75 10.05
N PRO A 45 -2.07 -5.37 9.99
CA PRO A 45 -2.88 -5.65 11.18
C PRO A 45 -2.17 -6.50 12.23
N ARG A 46 -1.20 -7.33 11.81
CA ARG A 46 -0.34 -8.14 12.71
C ARG A 46 0.77 -7.34 13.37
N GLY A 47 1.09 -6.19 12.81
CA GLY A 47 2.05 -5.26 13.36
C GLY A 47 3.54 -5.54 13.10
N ASP A 48 3.81 -6.49 12.22
CA ASP A 48 5.14 -6.96 11.85
C ASP A 48 5.71 -6.25 10.62
N LEU A 49 4.86 -5.63 9.80
CA LEU A 49 5.22 -5.02 8.53
C LEU A 49 4.51 -3.68 8.31
N ILE A 50 5.13 -2.85 7.48
CA ILE A 50 4.59 -1.62 6.93
C ILE A 50 4.67 -1.75 5.41
N MET A 51 3.53 -1.67 4.76
CA MET A 51 3.42 -1.61 3.30
C MET A 51 3.54 -0.16 2.84
N PHE A 52 4.15 0.07 1.68
CA PHE A 52 4.26 1.39 1.06
C PHE A 52 4.47 1.25 -0.45
N SER A 53 4.18 2.32 -1.20
CA SER A 53 4.51 2.42 -2.62
C SER A 53 5.83 3.16 -2.82
N ARG A 54 6.65 2.71 -3.76
CA ARG A 54 7.89 3.40 -4.18
C ARG A 54 7.94 3.47 -5.70
N GLN A 55 8.39 4.61 -6.22
CA GLN A 55 8.66 4.71 -7.65
C GLN A 55 10.00 4.04 -7.99
N GLU A 56 9.99 3.09 -8.92
CA GLU A 56 11.18 2.44 -9.46
C GLU A 56 11.11 2.43 -10.99
N LYS A 57 12.09 3.07 -11.63
CA LYS A 57 12.22 3.14 -13.10
C LYS A 57 10.99 3.70 -13.85
N GLY A 58 10.21 4.56 -13.18
CA GLY A 58 9.05 5.24 -13.75
C GLY A 58 7.71 4.69 -13.24
N ASP A 59 7.68 3.45 -12.77
CA ASP A 59 6.47 2.78 -12.27
C ASP A 59 6.41 2.84 -10.73
N TYR A 60 5.21 2.93 -10.17
CA TYR A 60 4.99 2.70 -8.74
C TYR A 60 4.87 1.21 -8.44
N GLU A 61 5.55 0.78 -7.39
CA GLU A 61 5.63 -0.62 -6.98
C GLU A 61 5.35 -0.74 -5.48
N ILE A 62 4.79 -1.87 -5.06
CA ILE A 62 4.43 -2.17 -3.66
C ILE A 62 5.61 -2.80 -2.95
N TYR A 63 5.94 -2.27 -1.78
CA TYR A 63 7.00 -2.76 -0.91
C TYR A 63 6.48 -2.99 0.51
N THR A 64 7.23 -3.79 1.26
CA THR A 64 7.10 -3.92 2.71
C THR A 64 8.42 -3.62 3.41
N ILE A 65 8.35 -3.12 4.63
CA ILE A 65 9.49 -2.90 5.53
C ILE A 65 9.07 -3.25 6.97
N LYS A 66 10.00 -3.69 7.81
CA LYS A 66 9.72 -3.89 9.23
C LYS A 66 9.63 -2.54 9.96
N PRO A 67 8.91 -2.45 11.10
CA PRO A 67 8.84 -1.22 11.90
C PRO A 67 10.17 -0.70 12.45
N ASP A 68 11.22 -1.52 12.46
CA ASP A 68 12.59 -1.13 12.84
C ASP A 68 13.41 -0.56 11.65
N GLY A 69 12.82 -0.47 10.46
CA GLY A 69 13.46 0.01 9.23
C GLY A 69 14.25 -1.06 8.46
N THR A 70 14.30 -2.30 8.94
CA THR A 70 15.00 -3.40 8.26
C THR A 70 14.08 -4.18 7.33
N GLY A 71 14.66 -5.03 6.48
CA GLY A 71 13.90 -6.02 5.69
C GLY A 71 13.03 -5.41 4.59
N VAL A 72 13.47 -4.31 3.96
CA VAL A 72 12.81 -3.76 2.77
C VAL A 72 12.71 -4.84 1.69
N ARG A 73 11.50 -5.08 1.19
CA ARG A 73 11.20 -6.09 0.17
C ARG A 73 10.19 -5.53 -0.84
N ARG A 74 10.49 -5.68 -2.13
CA ARG A 74 9.56 -5.42 -3.25
C ARG A 74 8.60 -6.60 -3.40
N LEU A 75 7.31 -6.34 -3.56
CA LEU A 75 6.27 -7.36 -3.72
C LEU A 75 5.78 -7.49 -5.17
N THR A 76 5.76 -6.39 -5.92
CA THR A 76 5.27 -6.33 -7.29
C THR A 76 6.39 -6.03 -8.27
N PHE A 77 6.27 -6.51 -9.52
CA PHE A 77 7.35 -6.44 -10.53
C PHE A 77 6.85 -6.19 -11.95
N SER A 78 5.57 -5.88 -12.11
CA SER A 78 4.95 -5.67 -13.42
C SER A 78 5.13 -4.25 -13.90
N HIS A 79 5.24 -4.06 -15.21
CA HIS A 79 5.16 -2.72 -15.79
C HIS A 79 3.77 -2.11 -15.52
N GLY A 80 3.73 -0.81 -15.20
CA GLY A 80 2.51 -0.12 -14.76
C GLY A 80 2.52 0.19 -13.26
N ASN A 81 1.67 1.12 -12.85
CA ASN A 81 1.59 1.58 -11.46
C ASN A 81 0.78 0.59 -10.61
N ASP A 82 1.40 0.08 -9.56
CA ASP A 82 0.77 -0.66 -8.46
C ASP A 82 0.64 0.25 -7.24
N ALA A 83 -0.60 0.61 -6.90
CA ALA A 83 -0.91 1.66 -5.93
C ALA A 83 -2.18 1.34 -5.10
N HIS A 84 -2.54 2.27 -4.19
CA HIS A 84 -3.80 2.24 -3.42
C HIS A 84 -4.10 0.91 -2.70
N MET A 85 -3.07 0.37 -2.05
CA MET A 85 -3.07 -0.93 -1.39
C MET A 85 -3.75 -0.96 0.00
N ALA A 86 -4.39 -2.07 0.34
CA ALA A 86 -4.95 -2.34 1.65
C ALA A 86 -4.72 -3.79 2.11
N TRP A 87 -4.48 -3.96 3.41
CA TRP A 87 -4.33 -5.26 4.06
C TRP A 87 -5.68 -5.92 4.33
N SER A 88 -5.79 -7.24 4.14
CA SER A 88 -6.88 -8.02 4.72
C SER A 88 -6.81 -8.01 6.25
N PRO A 89 -7.94 -8.19 6.98
CA PRO A 89 -7.96 -8.05 8.44
C PRO A 89 -7.07 -9.07 9.17
N ASP A 90 -6.87 -10.25 8.59
CA ASP A 90 -5.96 -11.29 9.06
C ASP A 90 -4.48 -11.02 8.73
N GLY A 91 -4.19 -10.04 7.87
CA GLY A 91 -2.85 -9.70 7.40
C GLY A 91 -2.24 -10.72 6.44
N GLU A 92 -3.03 -11.61 5.85
CA GLU A 92 -2.56 -12.65 4.92
C GLU A 92 -2.59 -12.22 3.45
N ARG A 93 -3.44 -11.25 3.10
CA ARG A 93 -3.64 -10.77 1.74
C ARG A 93 -3.52 -9.25 1.64
N ILE A 94 -3.22 -8.81 0.42
CA ILE A 94 -3.14 -7.41 0.01
C ILE A 94 -4.05 -7.26 -1.20
N VAL A 95 -4.95 -6.27 -1.16
CA VAL A 95 -5.68 -5.80 -2.35
C VAL A 95 -5.05 -4.49 -2.82
N PHE A 96 -4.94 -4.26 -4.12
CA PHE A 96 -4.30 -3.09 -4.69
C PHE A 96 -4.85 -2.78 -6.10
N ALA A 97 -4.69 -1.54 -6.54
CA ALA A 97 -4.97 -1.13 -7.92
C ALA A 97 -3.71 -1.29 -8.78
N SER A 98 -3.86 -1.78 -10.00
CA SER A 98 -2.75 -2.00 -10.93
C SER A 98 -3.09 -1.59 -12.35
N SER A 99 -2.23 -0.77 -12.97
CA SER A 99 -2.33 -0.42 -14.39
C SER A 99 -1.60 -1.40 -15.32
N ARG A 100 -1.21 -2.59 -14.84
CA ARG A 100 -0.40 -3.56 -15.61
C ARG A 100 -1.04 -4.09 -16.89
N MET A 101 -2.35 -3.93 -17.02
CA MET A 101 -3.14 -4.31 -18.20
C MET A 101 -3.50 -3.11 -19.09
N GLY A 102 -2.97 -1.92 -18.78
CA GLY A 102 -3.37 -0.66 -19.40
C GLY A 102 -4.72 -0.12 -18.88
N PHE A 103 -5.08 1.07 -19.33
CA PHE A 103 -6.40 1.65 -19.12
C PHE A 103 -7.28 1.27 -20.31
N LYS A 104 -8.38 0.56 -20.07
CA LYS A 104 -9.31 0.16 -21.14
C LYS A 104 -10.28 1.30 -21.42
N ASP A 105 -10.30 1.79 -22.65
CA ASP A 105 -11.22 2.83 -23.20
C ASP A 105 -11.36 4.16 -22.41
N GLU A 106 -10.55 4.37 -21.37
CA GLU A 106 -10.55 5.61 -20.61
C GLU A 106 -9.84 6.75 -21.35
N VAL A 107 -10.46 7.92 -21.31
CA VAL A 107 -9.78 9.18 -21.60
C VAL A 107 -8.66 9.33 -20.58
N LEU A 108 -7.42 9.19 -21.03
CA LEU A 108 -6.23 9.40 -20.20
C LEU A 108 -6.30 10.80 -19.57
N TYR A 109 -6.71 10.90 -18.31
CA TYR A 109 -6.40 12.04 -17.48
C TYR A 109 -4.93 11.89 -17.05
N THR A 110 -4.01 12.20 -17.97
CA THR A 110 -2.56 12.04 -17.81
C THR A 110 -1.95 12.91 -16.70
N ASP A 111 -2.72 13.83 -16.14
CA ASP A 111 -2.28 14.74 -15.08
C ASP A 111 -2.68 14.28 -13.67
N ALA A 112 -3.35 13.12 -13.54
CA ALA A 112 -3.60 12.52 -12.25
C ALA A 112 -2.32 11.84 -11.72
N PRO A 113 -1.86 12.13 -10.49
CA PRO A 113 -0.59 11.62 -9.98
C PRO A 113 -0.55 10.08 -9.85
N GLN A 114 -1.70 9.41 -9.85
CA GLN A 114 -1.84 7.94 -9.86
C GLN A 114 -3.15 7.55 -10.57
N PRO A 115 -3.11 7.20 -11.86
CA PRO A 115 -4.28 6.65 -12.54
C PRO A 115 -4.57 5.23 -12.01
N TYR A 116 -5.83 4.92 -11.71
CA TYR A 116 -6.22 3.62 -11.16
C TYR A 116 -6.52 2.66 -12.30
N GLY A 117 -5.87 1.49 -12.27
CA GLY A 117 -6.22 0.40 -13.18
C GLY A 117 -7.23 -0.56 -12.53
N GLU A 118 -7.05 -1.85 -12.79
CA GLU A 118 -7.92 -2.89 -12.24
C GLU A 118 -7.51 -3.26 -10.81
N LEU A 119 -8.44 -3.81 -10.03
CA LEU A 119 -8.15 -4.34 -8.70
C LEU A 119 -7.54 -5.74 -8.80
N PHE A 120 -6.49 -5.94 -8.03
CA PHE A 120 -5.81 -7.22 -7.85
C PHE A 120 -5.74 -7.58 -6.37
N VAL A 121 -5.61 -8.86 -6.09
CA VAL A 121 -5.30 -9.40 -4.78
C VAL A 121 -4.06 -10.27 -4.86
N MET A 122 -3.24 -10.26 -3.82
CA MET A 122 -2.09 -11.16 -3.66
C MET A 122 -1.93 -11.59 -2.20
N LYS A 123 -1.12 -12.63 -1.96
CA LYS A 123 -0.63 -12.94 -0.61
C LYS A 123 0.33 -11.86 -0.13
N TYR A 124 0.45 -11.71 1.19
CA TYR A 124 1.30 -10.67 1.79
C TYR A 124 2.78 -10.74 1.41
N ASP A 125 3.24 -11.90 0.92
CA ASP A 125 4.61 -12.12 0.47
C ASP A 125 4.83 -11.81 -1.02
N GLY A 126 3.80 -11.31 -1.71
CA GLY A 126 3.84 -10.98 -3.14
C GLY A 126 3.52 -12.14 -4.07
N THR A 127 3.20 -13.33 -3.54
CA THR A 127 2.81 -14.49 -4.35
C THR A 127 1.31 -14.54 -4.62
N ASP A 128 0.88 -15.41 -5.53
CA ASP A 128 -0.54 -15.68 -5.81
C ASP A 128 -1.33 -14.43 -6.19
N VAL A 129 -0.79 -13.67 -7.16
CA VAL A 129 -1.43 -12.46 -7.68
C VAL A 129 -2.60 -12.84 -8.59
N GLN A 130 -3.77 -12.29 -8.32
CA GLN A 130 -5.02 -12.56 -9.04
C GLN A 130 -5.76 -11.25 -9.34
N GLN A 131 -6.31 -11.14 -10.54
CA GLN A 131 -7.16 -10.02 -10.94
C GLN A 131 -8.57 -10.21 -10.38
N LEU A 132 -9.17 -9.15 -9.83
CA LEU A 132 -10.51 -9.16 -9.25
C LEU A 132 -11.54 -8.45 -10.14
N THR A 133 -11.15 -7.37 -10.79
CA THR A 133 -12.01 -6.61 -11.71
C THR A 133 -11.46 -6.68 -13.12
N ASP A 134 -12.34 -6.69 -14.10
CA ASP A 134 -11.99 -6.61 -15.51
C ASP A 134 -13.12 -5.92 -16.26
N ASN A 135 -13.09 -4.59 -16.35
CA ASN A 135 -14.16 -3.83 -16.97
C ASN A 135 -13.66 -2.54 -17.64
N GLN A 136 -14.58 -1.67 -18.05
CA GLN A 136 -14.27 -0.45 -18.82
C GLN A 136 -14.11 0.80 -17.95
N TRP A 137 -14.11 0.65 -16.62
CA TRP A 137 -14.15 1.75 -15.66
C TRP A 137 -12.99 1.68 -14.67
N GLU A 138 -12.62 2.84 -14.15
CA GLU A 138 -11.73 3.01 -13.01
C GLU A 138 -12.24 2.26 -11.75
N ASP A 139 -11.44 1.35 -11.21
CA ASP A 139 -11.72 0.67 -9.94
C ASP A 139 -10.70 1.08 -8.86
N GLY A 140 -11.16 1.87 -7.88
CA GLY A 140 -10.37 2.30 -6.72
C GLY A 140 -11.26 2.92 -5.63
N THR A 141 -10.80 3.21 -4.41
CA THR A 141 -9.68 2.69 -3.61
C THR A 141 -10.20 1.49 -2.79
N PRO A 142 -9.61 0.29 -2.89
CA PRO A 142 -10.15 -0.88 -2.22
C PRO A 142 -9.95 -0.83 -0.69
N ALA A 143 -10.88 -1.42 0.05
CA ALA A 143 -10.78 -1.58 1.49
C ALA A 143 -11.34 -2.94 1.93
N TRP A 144 -10.75 -3.51 2.98
CA TRP A 144 -11.29 -4.71 3.61
C TRP A 144 -12.16 -4.36 4.81
N GLN A 145 -13.28 -5.06 4.96
CA GLN A 145 -14.10 -4.98 6.15
C GLN A 145 -14.14 -6.36 6.84
N PRO A 146 -13.87 -6.45 8.16
CA PRO A 146 -14.08 -7.68 8.90
C PRO A 146 -15.55 -8.11 8.81
N SER A 147 -15.81 -9.35 8.43
CA SER A 147 -17.17 -9.90 8.51
C SER A 147 -17.54 -10.07 9.99
N ARG A 148 -18.61 -9.42 10.45
CA ARG A 148 -19.27 -9.86 11.68
C ARG A 148 -19.94 -11.21 11.39
N PRO A 149 -19.85 -12.21 12.29
CA PRO A 149 -20.70 -13.38 12.15
C PRO A 149 -22.15 -12.90 12.08
N GLN A 150 -22.89 -13.32 11.05
CA GLN A 150 -24.33 -13.12 11.07
C GLN A 150 -24.88 -13.87 12.27
N VAL A 151 -25.39 -13.15 13.26
CA VAL A 151 -26.21 -13.77 14.31
C VAL A 151 -27.51 -14.15 13.61
N SER A 152 -27.67 -15.43 13.29
CA SER A 152 -28.95 -15.97 12.86
C SER A 152 -30.00 -15.66 13.93
N ARG A 153 -31.06 -14.94 13.57
CA ARG A 153 -32.27 -14.83 14.39
C ARG A 153 -33.11 -16.08 14.24
#